data_AF-A0A7Z9FV76-F1
#
_entry.id   AF-A0A7Z9FV76-F1
#
_cell.length_a   1.000
_cell.length_b   1.000
_cell.length_c   1.000
_cell.angle_alpha   90.00
_cell.angle_beta   90.00
_cell.angle_gamma   90.00
#
_symmetry.space_group_name_H-M   'P 1'
#
loop_
_entity.id
_entity.type
_entity.pdbx_description
1 polymer ?
#
loop_
_entity_poly.entity_id
_entity_poly.type
_entity_poly.pdbx_seq_one_letter_code
_entity_poly.pdbx_strand_id
1 'polypeptide(L)'
;ESADGRDSVVIYDEYGFCRMIRTVEWKYIHRYPDGPNELYDVVNDPDDRNNLIDNPAQADRVKDLKGEMETWFKEYVIPDIDGRIYNVTGYGQLRPVGRKWEDGKEPFEEAVEKPSLRKK
;
A
#
# COMPACT_ATOMS: atom_id res chain seq x y z
N GLU A 1 30.61 -9.33 -19.62
CA GLU A 1 30.17 -7.95 -19.35
C GLU A 1 29.49 -7.94 -17.99
N SER A 2 29.97 -7.13 -17.06
CA SER A 2 29.29 -6.91 -15.80
C SER A 2 28.23 -5.84 -16.08
N ALA A 3 26.96 -6.21 -16.02
CA ALA A 3 25.89 -5.23 -16.11
C ALA A 3 26.04 -4.28 -14.91
N ASP A 4 26.25 -3.00 -15.20
CA ASP A 4 26.28 -1.93 -14.20
C ASP A 4 24.90 -1.91 -13.53
N GLY A 5 24.82 -2.50 -12.35
CA GLY A 5 23.58 -2.67 -11.62
C GLY A 5 23.08 -1.33 -11.07
N ARG A 6 21.77 -1.19 -10.93
CA ARG A 6 21.18 -0.01 -10.28
C ARG A 6 21.62 0.03 -8.81
N ASP A 7 22.01 1.21 -8.31
CA ASP A 7 22.40 1.40 -6.91
C ASP A 7 21.28 1.03 -5.91
N SER A 8 20.03 1.08 -6.33
CA SER A 8 18.88 0.67 -5.52
C SER A 8 17.70 0.15 -6.35
N VAL A 9 16.88 -0.69 -5.73
CA VAL A 9 15.57 -1.11 -6.23
C VAL A 9 14.55 -0.79 -5.14
N VAL A 10 13.55 0.02 -5.49
CA VAL A 10 12.42 0.35 -4.63
C VAL A 10 11.16 -0.21 -5.26
N ILE A 11 10.40 -0.98 -4.48
CA ILE A 11 9.14 -1.62 -4.91
C ILE A 11 7.99 -0.90 -4.22
N TYR A 12 7.01 -0.47 -5.01
CA TYR A 12 5.75 0.06 -4.54
C TYR A 12 4.65 -0.95 -4.85
N ASP A 13 3.82 -1.28 -3.87
CA ASP A 13 2.73 -2.25 -4.03
C ASP A 13 1.42 -1.69 -3.46
N GLU A 14 0.31 -1.99 -4.12
CA GLU A 14 -1.04 -1.59 -3.72
C GLU A 14 -1.96 -2.81 -3.74
N TYR A 15 -2.52 -3.12 -2.58
CA TYR A 15 -3.45 -4.23 -2.42
C TYR A 15 -4.63 -3.81 -1.54
N GLY A 16 -5.76 -3.50 -2.17
CA GLY A 16 -6.93 -2.97 -1.48
C GLY A 16 -6.59 -1.70 -0.69
N PHE A 17 -6.96 -1.65 0.59
CA PHE A 17 -6.66 -0.54 1.50
C PHE A 17 -5.21 -0.50 1.99
N CYS A 18 -4.29 -1.21 1.36
CA CYS A 18 -2.90 -1.33 1.78
C CYS A 18 -1.95 -0.80 0.72
N ARG A 19 -0.97 0.00 1.14
CA ARG A 19 0.17 0.39 0.31
C ARG A 19 1.47 -0.02 0.97
N MET A 20 2.46 -0.37 0.17
CA MET A 20 3.79 -0.74 0.65
C MET A 20 4.86 0.00 -0.14
N ILE A 21 5.92 0.42 0.56
CA ILE A 21 7.22 0.75 -0.02
C ILE A 21 8.26 -0.22 0.54
N ARG A 22 9.05 -0.84 -0.34
CA ARG A 22 10.19 -1.68 0.04
C ARG A 22 11.45 -1.17 -0.63
N THR A 23 12.42 -0.76 0.18
CA THR A 23 13.77 -0.41 -0.25
C THR A 23 14.71 -1.61 -0.06
N VAL A 24 16.01 -1.39 -0.27
CA VAL A 24 17.05 -2.41 0.00
C VAL A 24 17.06 -2.80 1.48
N GLU A 25 16.81 -1.85 2.39
CA GLU A 25 16.99 -2.06 3.82
C GLU A 25 15.67 -2.11 4.62
N TRP A 26 14.62 -1.47 4.11
CA TRP A 26 13.39 -1.27 4.86
C TRP A 26 12.16 -1.64 4.07
N LYS A 27 11.18 -2.18 4.78
CA LYS A 27 9.83 -2.42 4.26
C LYS A 27 8.83 -1.71 5.15
N TYR A 28 8.04 -0.81 4.58
CA TYR A 28 6.98 -0.11 5.28
C TYR A 28 5.64 -0.41 4.62
N ILE A 29 4.65 -0.79 5.44
CA ILE A 29 3.29 -1.12 5.03
C ILE A 29 2.34 -0.17 5.74
N HIS A 30 1.53 0.53 4.96
CA HIS A 30 0.49 1.43 5.45
C HIS A 30 -0.90 0.85 5.16
N ARG A 31 -1.71 0.65 6.21
CA ARG A 31 -3.09 0.16 6.10
C ARG A 31 -4.04 1.31 6.38
N TYR A 32 -4.87 1.68 5.40
CA TYR A 32 -5.86 2.73 5.56
C TYR A 32 -7.17 2.19 6.17
N PRO A 33 -7.95 3.04 6.87
CA PRO A 33 -7.62 4.42 7.24
C PRO A 33 -6.69 4.51 8.47
N ASP A 34 -6.73 3.52 9.37
CA ASP A 34 -6.24 3.67 10.74
C ASP A 34 -5.19 2.62 11.15
N GLY A 35 -4.62 1.88 10.19
CA GLY A 35 -3.65 0.82 10.46
C GLY A 35 -4.29 -0.53 10.81
N PRO A 36 -3.61 -1.38 11.60
CA PRO A 36 -2.25 -1.17 12.11
C PRO A 36 -1.22 -1.14 10.97
N ASN A 37 -0.25 -0.24 11.07
CA ASN A 37 0.84 -0.15 10.10
C ASN A 37 1.98 -1.09 10.51
N GLU A 38 2.89 -1.36 9.58
CA GLU A 38 4.04 -2.23 9.84
C GLU A 38 5.33 -1.63 9.30
N LEU A 39 6.43 -1.84 10.03
CA LEU A 39 7.79 -1.49 9.60
C LEU A 39 8.73 -2.66 9.90
N TYR A 40 9.51 -3.07 8.91
CA TYR A 40 10.49 -4.15 9.03
C TYR A 40 11.87 -3.72 8.52
N ASP A 41 12.89 -4.11 9.27
CA ASP A 41 14.30 -4.05 8.85
C ASP A 41 14.60 -5.34 8.07
N VAL A 42 14.51 -5.30 6.74
CA VAL A 42 14.61 -6.52 5.92
C VAL A 42 16.05 -7.03 5.80
N VAL A 43 17.05 -6.28 6.26
CA VAL A 43 18.44 -6.74 6.33
C VAL A 43 18.64 -7.60 7.57
N ASN A 44 18.18 -7.11 8.73
CA ASN A 44 18.40 -7.77 10.01
C ASN A 44 17.29 -8.78 10.36
N ASP A 45 16.12 -8.66 9.73
CA ASP A 45 14.96 -9.53 9.90
C ASP A 45 14.34 -9.87 8.53
N PRO A 46 15.00 -10.73 7.72
CA PRO A 46 14.58 -11.05 6.36
C PRO A 46 13.25 -11.81 6.28
N ASP A 47 12.77 -12.33 7.42
CA ASP A 47 11.51 -13.06 7.55
C ASP A 47 10.36 -12.16 8.06
N ASP A 48 10.58 -10.84 8.19
CA ASP A 48 9.58 -9.85 8.65
C ASP A 48 8.90 -10.24 9.99
N ARG A 49 9.65 -10.81 10.95
CA ARG A 49 9.09 -11.33 12.21
C ARG A 49 8.89 -10.27 13.28
N ASN A 50 9.62 -9.17 13.22
CA ASN A 50 9.67 -8.15 14.25
C ASN A 50 9.16 -6.82 13.71
N ASN A 51 7.87 -6.54 13.93
CA ASN A 51 7.27 -5.27 13.55
C ASN A 51 7.81 -4.13 14.44
N LEU A 52 8.53 -3.19 13.83
CA LEU A 52 9.15 -2.05 14.48
C LEU A 52 8.25 -0.79 14.49
N ILE A 53 6.98 -0.88 14.07
CA ILE A 53 6.11 0.29 13.92
C ILE A 53 5.97 1.12 15.20
N ASP A 54 5.94 0.46 16.37
CA ASP A 54 5.76 1.10 17.67
C ASP A 54 7.09 1.52 18.32
N ASN A 55 8.23 1.25 17.66
CA ASN A 55 9.54 1.62 18.19
C ASN A 55 9.78 3.14 18.00
N PRO A 56 9.90 3.94 19.08
CA PRO A 56 10.09 5.38 18.96
C PRO A 56 11.36 5.77 18.21
N ALA A 57 12.40 4.94 18.24
CA ALA A 57 13.64 5.17 17.51
C ALA A 57 13.47 5.10 15.98
N GLN A 58 12.35 4.55 15.51
CA GLN A 58 12.02 4.41 14.08
C GLN A 58 11.01 5.46 13.59
N ALA A 59 10.57 6.39 14.44
CA ALA A 59 9.51 7.34 14.11
C ALA A 59 9.84 8.19 12.87
N ASP A 60 11.07 8.70 12.78
CA ASP A 60 11.51 9.49 11.62
C ASP A 60 11.55 8.64 10.34
N ARG A 61 11.99 7.39 10.45
CA ARG A 61 12.01 6.46 9.32
C ARG A 61 10.61 6.13 8.80
N VAL A 62 9.65 5.90 9.70
CA VAL A 62 8.25 5.71 9.33
C VAL A 62 7.72 6.94 8.59
N LYS A 63 8.02 8.14 9.09
CA LYS A 63 7.59 9.39 8.48
C LYS A 63 8.16 9.57 7.08
N ASP A 64 9.45 9.32 6.90
CA ASP A 64 10.14 9.50 5.61
C ASP A 64 9.62 8.49 4.57
N LEU A 65 9.57 7.20 4.91
CA LEU A 65 9.06 6.15 4.02
C LEU A 65 7.58 6.36 3.66
N LYS A 66 6.76 6.82 4.62
CA LYS A 66 5.38 7.20 4.33
C LYS A 66 5.33 8.36 3.35
N GLY A 67 6.16 9.38 3.51
CA GLY A 67 6.22 10.54 2.63
C GLY A 67 6.61 10.17 1.20
N GLU A 68 7.65 9.35 1.05
CA GLU A 68 8.10 8.83 -0.24
C GLU A 68 7.01 8.00 -0.93
N MET A 69 6.41 7.07 -0.19
CA MET A 69 5.32 6.22 -0.67
C MET A 69 4.12 7.04 -1.16
N GLU A 70 3.63 7.99 -0.35
CA GLU A 70 2.48 8.82 -0.73
C GLU A 70 2.80 9.71 -1.94
N THR A 71 4.04 10.22 -2.04
CA THR A 71 4.48 11.01 -3.20
C THR A 71 4.48 10.17 -4.47
N TRP A 72 5.01 8.94 -4.40
CA TRP A 72 5.02 8.03 -5.54
C TRP A 72 3.59 7.68 -5.98
N PHE A 73 2.73 7.25 -5.06
CA PHE A 73 1.36 6.88 -5.42
C PHE A 73 0.53 8.07 -5.89
N LYS A 74 0.81 9.29 -5.42
CA LYS A 74 0.15 10.49 -5.94
C LYS A 74 0.41 10.71 -7.43
N GLU A 75 1.60 10.37 -7.90
CA GLU A 75 1.99 10.54 -9.31
C GLU A 75 1.50 9.39 -10.19
N TYR A 76 1.55 8.16 -9.68
CA TYR A 76 1.40 6.96 -10.52
C TYR A 76 0.08 6.19 -10.33
N VAL A 77 -0.73 6.48 -9.31
CA VAL A 77 -2.03 5.81 -9.15
C VAL A 77 -2.99 6.20 -10.27
N ILE A 78 -3.77 5.25 -10.75
CA ILE A 78 -4.90 5.51 -11.64
C ILE A 78 -6.14 5.69 -10.76
N PRO A 79 -6.71 6.91 -10.65
CA PRO A 79 -7.75 7.21 -9.68
C PRO A 79 -8.99 6.30 -9.76
N ASP A 80 -9.38 5.90 -10.98
CA ASP A 80 -10.57 5.08 -11.21
C ASP A 80 -10.45 3.64 -10.65
N ILE A 81 -9.22 3.20 -10.39
CA ILE A 81 -8.92 1.85 -9.88
C ILE A 81 -8.07 1.88 -8.60
N ASP A 82 -8.03 3.01 -7.89
CA ASP A 82 -7.30 3.16 -6.64
C ASP A 82 -7.82 2.14 -5.61
N GLY A 83 -6.96 1.20 -5.21
CA GLY A 83 -7.35 0.11 -4.32
C GLY A 83 -7.88 0.59 -2.96
N ARG A 84 -7.47 1.79 -2.51
CA ARG A 84 -7.78 2.30 -1.16
C ARG A 84 -9.25 2.56 -0.93
N ILE A 85 -10.01 2.83 -1.98
CA ILE A 85 -11.44 3.16 -1.87
C ILE A 85 -12.34 1.92 -1.87
N TYR A 86 -11.77 0.74 -2.09
CA TYR A 86 -12.51 -0.52 -2.18
C TYR A 86 -12.27 -1.43 -0.97
N ASN A 87 -13.33 -2.09 -0.53
CA ASN A 87 -13.22 -3.12 0.52
C ASN A 87 -12.58 -4.39 -0.04
N VAL A 88 -11.76 -5.06 0.78
CA VAL A 88 -11.16 -6.35 0.45
C VAL A 88 -12.17 -7.46 0.76
N THR A 89 -13.00 -7.80 -0.23
CA THR A 89 -14.05 -8.85 -0.12
C THR A 89 -13.62 -10.19 -0.70
N GLY A 90 -12.49 -10.25 -1.41
CA GLY A 90 -12.04 -11.43 -2.17
C GLY A 90 -12.67 -11.56 -3.57
N TYR A 91 -13.74 -10.82 -3.87
CA TYR A 91 -14.45 -10.91 -5.16
C TYR A 91 -13.77 -10.16 -6.32
N GLY A 92 -12.70 -9.39 -6.06
CA GLY A 92 -12.00 -8.59 -7.08
C GLY A 92 -11.41 -9.41 -8.24
N GLN A 93 -11.17 -10.71 -8.04
CA GLN A 93 -10.73 -11.61 -9.12
C GLN A 93 -11.87 -11.99 -10.07
N LEU A 94 -13.12 -12.03 -9.58
CA LEU A 94 -14.30 -12.32 -10.39
C LEU A 94 -14.76 -11.09 -11.17
N ARG A 95 -14.63 -9.89 -10.56
CA ARG A 95 -14.96 -8.61 -11.17
C ARG A 95 -13.88 -7.56 -10.89
N PRO A 96 -12.82 -7.48 -11.71
CA PRO A 96 -11.84 -6.40 -11.63
C PRO A 96 -12.44 -4.99 -11.77
N VAL A 97 -11.89 -4.04 -11.00
CA VAL A 97 -12.18 -2.60 -11.11
C VAL A 97 -11.74 -2.06 -12.48
N GLY A 98 -12.36 -0.97 -12.94
CA GLY A 98 -11.89 -0.21 -14.11
C GLY A 98 -12.37 -0.75 -15.46
N ARG A 99 -13.16 -1.81 -15.46
CA ARG A 99 -13.84 -2.32 -16.65
C ARG A 99 -15.34 -2.08 -16.56
N LYS A 100 -15.95 -1.76 -17.71
CA LYS A 100 -17.40 -1.82 -17.86
C LYS A 100 -17.82 -3.27 -18.09
N TRP A 101 -18.79 -3.72 -17.32
CA TRP A 101 -19.32 -5.07 -17.40
C TRP A 101 -20.60 -5.09 -18.26
N GLU A 102 -20.83 -6.18 -19.00
CA GLU A 102 -21.96 -6.30 -19.94
C GLU A 102 -23.33 -6.18 -19.26
N ASP A 103 -23.43 -6.59 -17.99
CA ASP A 103 -24.65 -6.49 -17.19
C ASP A 103 -24.87 -5.09 -16.58
N GLY A 104 -23.94 -4.15 -16.81
CA GLY A 104 -23.98 -2.79 -16.27
C GLY A 104 -23.85 -2.70 -14.74
N LYS A 105 -23.57 -3.81 -14.06
CA LYS A 105 -23.44 -3.82 -12.59
C LYS A 105 -22.04 -3.43 -12.17
N GLU A 106 -21.97 -2.68 -11.09
CA GLU A 106 -20.71 -2.35 -10.44
C GLU A 106 -19.97 -3.61 -9.98
N PRO A 107 -18.62 -3.59 -9.93
CA PRO A 107 -17.83 -4.76 -9.54
C PRO A 107 -18.07 -5.22 -8.09
N PHE A 108 -18.49 -4.31 -7.21
CA PHE A 108 -18.72 -4.53 -5.78
C PHE A 108 -20.07 -3.90 -5.38
N GLU A 109 -20.80 -4.52 -4.45
CA GLU A 109 -21.87 -3.80 -3.74
C GLU A 109 -21.22 -2.65 -2.96
N GLU A 110 -21.82 -1.45 -3.00
CA GLU A 110 -21.28 -0.27 -2.32
C GLU A 110 -20.93 -0.63 -0.88
N ALA A 111 -19.65 -0.47 -0.52
CA ALA A 111 -19.25 -0.49 0.88
C ALA A 111 -20.11 0.56 1.61
N VAL A 112 -20.84 0.09 2.62
CA VAL A 112 -21.59 0.91 3.56
C VAL A 112 -20.68 2.06 4.01
N GLU A 113 -21.04 3.27 3.58
CA GLU A 113 -20.22 4.48 3.65
C GLU A 113 -18.87 4.35 2.93
N LYS A 114 -18.69 5.13 1.84
CA LYS A 114 -17.34 5.59 1.44
C LYS A 114 -16.62 5.97 2.72
N PRO A 115 -15.36 5.55 2.96
CA PRO A 115 -14.61 6.04 4.10
C PRO A 115 -14.57 7.56 3.97
N SER A 116 -15.51 8.24 4.61
CA SER A 116 -15.29 9.61 4.95
C SER A 116 -13.98 9.55 5.72
N LEU A 117 -13.07 10.47 5.39
CA LEU A 117 -12.15 10.99 6.38
C LEU A 117 -12.98 11.13 7.66
N ARG A 118 -12.95 10.12 8.54
CA ARG A 118 -13.78 10.11 9.75
C ARG A 118 -13.30 11.34 10.47
N LYS A 119 -14.14 12.38 10.48
CA LYS A 119 -13.85 13.61 11.21
C LYS A 119 -13.58 13.17 12.64
N LYS A 120 -12.39 13.51 13.13
CA LYS A 120 -12.12 13.51 14.56
C LYS A 120 -13.18 14.32 15.28
#